data_AF-A0A973ZCF7-F1
#
_entry.id   AF-A0A973ZCF7-F1
#
_cell.length_a   1.000
_cell.length_b   1.000
_cell.length_c   1.000
_cell.angle_alpha   90.00
_cell.angle_beta   90.00
_cell.angle_gamma   90.00
#
_symmetry.space_group_name_H-M   'P 1'
#
loop_
_entity.id
_entity.type
_entity.pdbx_description
1 polymer ?
#
loop_
_entity_poly.entity_id
_entity_poly.type
_entity_poly.pdbx_seq_one_letter_code
_entity_poly.pdbx_strand_id
1 'polypeptide(L)'
;MAELIAWGRQHTRTLVFGMPEEDHPLVVTPQADGSAIRRCMDLAHDAEQEAHAISARLSSSHEALRAAGRYGGGLIPFGYQKAPHPSGSGWCLTPDPETAAVVRMIVEDVHTGLSLIAIARELNDSDVLVPRDRHARLQGRPTGGRRHGRDFERFRWTSGTLSKVLRSPSLMGHRTHGGQTVRDAIGAPVLIGQPLLSDEEFQALQHVLDARSNSTCRPRSRSTALLTGIAHCSGCGGRMYFATRKSHPYGDYVCRATARGEVCPAPAGMRSDWLEAYTVDRYRAAATATDAAISRELLLESGARVVVTKGRCGGGPARLAGPDTSRLAFTLGEPSARVEAAEF
;
A
#
# COMPACT_ATOMS: atom_id res chain seq x y z
N MET A 1 17.77 -26.74 -10.56
CA MET A 1 18.21 -27.63 -11.66
C MET A 1 17.82 -29.10 -11.43
N ALA A 2 18.15 -29.67 -10.27
CA ALA A 2 17.80 -31.07 -9.94
C ALA A 2 16.31 -31.42 -10.10
N GLU A 3 15.40 -30.54 -9.67
CA GLU A 3 13.95 -30.72 -9.82
C GLU A 3 13.51 -30.75 -11.29
N LEU A 4 14.12 -29.91 -12.14
CA LEU A 4 13.82 -29.88 -13.57
C LEU A 4 14.26 -31.18 -14.26
N ILE A 5 15.41 -31.73 -13.88
CA ILE A 5 15.90 -33.03 -14.37
C ILE A 5 14.99 -34.16 -13.89
N ALA A 6 14.59 -34.16 -12.61
CA ALA A 6 13.66 -35.15 -12.06
C ALA A 6 12.30 -35.10 -12.76
N TRP A 7 11.79 -33.90 -13.03
CA TRP A 7 10.57 -33.69 -13.80
C TRP A 7 10.69 -34.23 -15.23
N GLY A 8 11.81 -33.96 -15.91
CA GLY A 8 12.08 -34.47 -17.25
C GLY A 8 12.08 -35.99 -17.31
N ARG A 9 12.68 -36.65 -16.31
CA ARG A 9 12.64 -38.10 -16.14
C ARG A 9 11.22 -38.63 -15.94
N GLN A 10 10.47 -38.03 -15.01
CA GLN A 10 9.11 -38.44 -14.67
C GLN A 10 8.16 -38.34 -15.89
N HIS A 11 8.32 -37.32 -16.73
CA HIS A 11 7.44 -37.07 -17.87
C HIS A 11 7.99 -37.57 -19.20
N THR A 12 9.09 -38.32 -19.19
CA THR A 12 9.77 -38.82 -20.39
C THR A 12 10.08 -37.69 -21.40
N ARG A 13 10.54 -36.54 -20.90
CA ARG A 13 10.90 -35.37 -21.69
C ARG A 13 12.42 -35.19 -21.72
N THR A 14 12.96 -34.95 -22.92
CA THR A 14 14.35 -34.56 -23.10
C THR A 14 14.49 -33.05 -22.89
N LEU A 15 15.43 -32.66 -22.04
CA LEU A 15 15.80 -31.26 -21.83
C LEU A 15 16.95 -30.91 -22.76
N VAL A 16 16.84 -29.79 -23.46
CA VAL A 16 17.87 -29.29 -24.39
C VAL A 16 18.24 -27.87 -23.97
N PHE A 17 19.49 -27.67 -23.59
CA PHE A 17 20.03 -26.36 -23.21
C PHE A 17 20.91 -25.83 -24.34
N GLY A 18 20.49 -24.70 -24.93
CA GLY A 18 21.28 -24.01 -25.94
C GLY A 18 22.50 -23.36 -25.31
N MET A 19 23.68 -23.66 -25.83
CA MET A 19 24.96 -23.12 -25.37
C MET A 19 25.49 -22.20 -26.47
N PRO A 20 25.45 -20.87 -26.29
CA PRO A 20 25.79 -19.94 -27.37
C PRO A 20 27.25 -20.01 -27.83
N GLU A 21 28.15 -20.57 -27.01
CA GLU A 21 29.58 -20.72 -27.31
C GLU A 21 29.95 -22.15 -27.77
N GLU A 22 29.01 -23.09 -27.77
CA GLU A 22 29.24 -24.47 -28.22
C GLU A 22 28.38 -24.78 -29.46
N ASP A 23 28.97 -25.45 -30.46
CA ASP A 23 28.23 -25.86 -31.68
C ASP A 23 27.13 -26.90 -31.41
N HIS A 24 27.11 -27.52 -30.23
CA HIS A 24 26.17 -28.57 -29.86
C HIS A 24 25.48 -28.26 -28.54
N PRO A 25 24.14 -28.37 -28.46
CA PRO A 25 23.42 -28.12 -27.22
C PRO A 25 23.70 -29.22 -26.18
N LEU A 26 23.59 -28.87 -24.91
CA LEU A 26 23.60 -29.86 -23.84
C LEU A 26 22.24 -30.56 -23.80
N VAL A 27 22.23 -31.86 -24.06
CA VAL A 27 21.03 -32.69 -24.09
C VAL A 27 20.99 -33.61 -22.87
N VAL A 28 19.95 -33.48 -22.05
CA VAL A 28 19.67 -34.36 -20.91
C VAL A 28 18.40 -35.15 -21.22
N THR A 29 18.57 -36.40 -21.67
CA THR A 29 17.46 -37.32 -21.93
C THR A 29 16.90 -37.91 -20.63
N PRO A 30 15.70 -38.52 -20.65
CA PRO A 30 15.14 -39.22 -19.48
C PRO A 30 16.05 -40.35 -18.97
N GLN A 31 16.82 -40.98 -19.87
CA GLN A 31 17.79 -42.03 -19.59
C GLN A 31 19.23 -41.51 -19.50
N ALA A 32 19.42 -40.18 -19.38
CA ALA A 32 20.74 -39.59 -19.31
C ALA A 32 21.58 -40.22 -18.19
N ASP A 33 22.85 -40.46 -18.52
CA ASP A 33 23.83 -41.02 -17.62
C ASP A 33 24.26 -40.00 -16.55
N GLY A 34 25.06 -40.46 -15.59
CA GLY A 34 25.57 -39.59 -14.53
C GLY A 34 26.41 -38.43 -15.05
N SER A 35 27.07 -38.58 -16.21
CA SER A 35 27.99 -37.59 -16.76
C SER A 35 27.26 -36.37 -17.34
N ALA A 36 26.19 -36.56 -18.12
CA ALA A 36 25.39 -35.47 -18.67
C ALA A 36 24.68 -34.68 -17.57
N ILE A 37 24.17 -35.37 -16.53
CA ILE A 37 23.54 -34.73 -15.37
C ILE A 37 24.58 -33.96 -14.56
N ARG A 38 25.77 -34.53 -14.36
CA ARG A 38 26.85 -33.86 -13.63
C ARG A 38 27.27 -32.58 -14.35
N ARG A 39 27.53 -32.65 -15.66
CA ARG A 39 27.85 -31.48 -16.49
C ARG A 39 26.78 -30.40 -16.41
N CYS A 40 25.51 -30.79 -16.45
CA CYS A 40 24.38 -29.87 -16.31
C CYS A 40 24.33 -29.19 -14.93
N MET A 41 24.59 -29.95 -13.86
CA MET A 41 24.63 -29.43 -12.50
C MET A 41 25.85 -28.52 -12.26
N ASP A 42 27.01 -28.85 -12.83
CA ASP A 42 28.22 -28.02 -12.74
C ASP A 42 28.00 -26.68 -13.46
N LEU A 43 27.44 -26.68 -14.67
CA LEU A 43 27.09 -25.42 -15.37
C LEU A 43 26.07 -24.59 -14.61
N ALA A 44 25.07 -25.23 -13.99
CA ALA A 44 24.09 -24.53 -13.16
C ALA A 44 24.74 -23.91 -11.92
N HIS A 45 25.71 -24.61 -11.32
CA HIS A 45 26.48 -24.11 -10.19
C HIS A 45 27.36 -22.93 -10.60
N ASP A 46 28.08 -23.01 -11.72
CA ASP A 46 28.91 -21.92 -12.22
C ASP A 46 28.08 -20.67 -12.52
N ALA A 47 26.89 -20.84 -13.14
CA ALA A 47 25.96 -19.75 -13.38
C ALA A 47 25.44 -19.13 -12.06
N GLU A 48 25.16 -19.95 -11.04
CA GLU A 48 24.78 -19.49 -9.70
C GLU A 48 25.93 -18.70 -9.05
N GLN A 49 27.17 -19.19 -9.13
CA GLN A 49 28.34 -18.48 -8.61
C GLN A 49 28.56 -17.14 -9.29
N GLU A 50 28.46 -17.06 -10.62
CA GLU A 50 28.60 -15.79 -11.34
C GLU A 50 27.46 -14.82 -10.98
N ALA A 51 26.23 -15.31 -10.84
CA ALA A 51 25.11 -14.49 -10.38
C ALA A 51 25.35 -13.95 -8.95
N HIS A 52 25.88 -14.76 -8.04
CA HIS A 52 26.28 -14.32 -6.70
C HIS A 52 27.42 -13.30 -6.75
N ALA A 53 28.43 -13.51 -7.60
CA ALA A 53 29.56 -12.59 -7.76
C ALA A 53 29.10 -11.24 -8.33
N ILE A 54 28.22 -11.23 -9.33
CA ILE A 54 27.61 -9.99 -9.87
C ILE A 54 26.81 -9.28 -8.77
N SER A 55 25.96 -10.02 -8.05
CA SER A 55 25.16 -9.48 -6.96
C SER A 55 26.03 -8.86 -5.86
N ALA A 56 27.10 -9.54 -5.45
CA ALA A 56 28.06 -9.05 -4.46
C ALA A 56 28.78 -7.79 -4.96
N ARG A 57 29.24 -7.77 -6.21
CA ARG A 57 29.89 -6.60 -6.83
C ARG A 57 28.95 -5.38 -6.88
N LEU A 58 27.70 -5.58 -7.32
CA LEU A 58 26.70 -4.50 -7.37
C LEU A 58 26.35 -3.99 -5.97
N SER A 59 26.19 -4.89 -5.00
CA SER A 59 25.88 -4.53 -3.61
C SER A 59 27.01 -3.73 -2.99
N SER A 60 28.27 -4.18 -3.16
CA SER A 60 29.47 -3.46 -2.73
C SER A 60 29.59 -2.09 -3.39
N SER A 61 29.33 -2.01 -4.70
CA SER A 61 29.32 -0.73 -5.42
C SER A 61 28.27 0.24 -4.85
N HIS A 62 27.04 -0.22 -4.63
CA HIS A 62 25.99 0.60 -4.00
C HIS A 62 26.34 1.02 -2.58
N GLU A 63 27.01 0.17 -1.81
CA GLU A 63 27.53 0.50 -0.48
C GLU A 63 28.59 1.59 -0.53
N ALA A 64 29.57 1.47 -1.42
CA ALA A 64 30.60 2.48 -1.62
C ALA A 64 30.00 3.83 -2.06
N LEU A 65 28.97 3.82 -2.92
CA LEU A 65 28.23 5.03 -3.28
C LEU A 65 27.49 5.63 -2.08
N ARG A 66 26.83 4.79 -1.25
CA ARG A 66 26.13 5.23 -0.03
C ARG A 66 27.10 5.87 0.95
N ALA A 67 28.22 5.22 1.25
CA ALA A 67 29.23 5.71 2.18
C ALA A 67 29.89 7.01 1.69
N ALA A 68 30.07 7.15 0.38
CA ALA A 68 30.63 8.36 -0.22
C ALA A 68 29.62 9.50 -0.43
N GLY A 69 28.37 9.37 0.03
CA GLY A 69 27.33 10.40 -0.18
C GLY A 69 26.91 10.57 -1.65
N ARG A 70 27.29 9.64 -2.54
CA ARG A 70 27.00 9.74 -3.97
C ARG A 70 25.61 9.20 -4.30
N TYR A 71 24.93 9.90 -5.19
CA TYR A 71 23.65 9.51 -5.73
C TYR A 71 23.82 8.40 -6.79
N GLY A 72 23.56 7.16 -6.36
CA GLY A 72 23.58 5.97 -7.22
C GLY A 72 22.37 5.75 -8.13
N GLY A 73 21.45 6.71 -8.25
CA GLY A 73 20.24 6.57 -9.08
C GLY A 73 18.96 6.25 -8.30
N GLY A 74 17.87 6.01 -9.03
CA GLY A 74 16.53 5.76 -8.49
C GLY A 74 15.63 7.00 -8.47
N LEU A 75 14.62 7.02 -7.61
CA LEU A 75 13.74 8.17 -7.46
C LEU A 75 14.48 9.31 -6.74
N ILE A 76 14.43 10.53 -7.29
CA ILE A 76 14.98 11.72 -6.63
C ILE A 76 14.00 12.15 -5.53
N PRO A 77 14.44 12.33 -4.27
CA PRO A 77 13.62 12.89 -3.21
C PRO A 77 12.98 14.23 -3.62
N PHE A 78 11.75 14.47 -3.18
CA PHE A 78 11.04 15.71 -3.49
C PHE A 78 11.75 16.91 -2.85
N GLY A 79 11.84 18.03 -3.56
CA GLY A 79 12.63 19.20 -3.16
C GLY A 79 14.07 19.19 -3.67
N TYR A 80 14.51 18.11 -4.33
CA TYR A 80 15.87 17.98 -4.86
C TYR A 80 15.91 17.78 -6.38
N GLN A 81 17.10 18.05 -6.92
CA GLN A 81 17.52 17.72 -8.27
C GLN A 81 18.94 17.14 -8.28
N LYS A 82 19.28 16.50 -9.39
CA LYS A 82 20.59 15.86 -9.60
C LYS A 82 21.64 16.94 -9.91
N ALA A 83 22.79 16.88 -9.26
CA ALA A 83 23.94 17.76 -9.54
C ALA A 83 25.26 16.96 -9.54
N PRO A 84 26.33 17.45 -10.20
CA PRO A 84 27.65 16.83 -10.11
C PRO A 84 28.15 16.80 -8.66
N HIS A 85 28.73 15.67 -8.23
CA HIS A 85 29.25 15.56 -6.86
C HIS A 85 30.49 16.46 -6.67
N PRO A 86 30.67 17.15 -5.52
CA PRO A 86 31.81 18.03 -5.27
C PRO A 86 33.19 17.36 -5.42
N SER A 87 33.26 16.04 -5.24
CA SER A 87 34.49 15.26 -5.44
C SER A 87 34.90 15.10 -6.92
N GLY A 88 34.17 15.68 -7.87
CA GLY A 88 34.46 15.60 -9.31
C GLY A 88 34.08 14.27 -9.98
N SER A 89 33.53 13.30 -9.24
CA SER A 89 33.12 12.01 -9.78
C SER A 89 31.76 11.58 -9.23
N GLY A 90 30.86 11.22 -10.15
CA GLY A 90 29.48 10.85 -9.85
C GLY A 90 28.56 12.05 -9.60
N TRP A 91 27.47 11.79 -8.91
CA TRP A 91 26.36 12.73 -8.74
C TRP A 91 26.02 12.90 -7.26
N CYS A 92 25.53 14.08 -6.89
CA CYS A 92 24.90 14.38 -5.61
C CYS A 92 23.49 14.91 -5.84
N LEU A 93 22.82 15.30 -4.76
CA LEU A 93 21.58 16.04 -4.80
C LEU A 93 21.79 17.49 -4.36
N THR A 94 21.10 18.41 -5.02
CA THR A 94 21.04 19.82 -4.62
C THR A 94 19.58 20.25 -4.54
N PRO A 95 19.22 21.20 -3.66
CA PRO A 95 17.89 21.79 -3.64
C PRO A 95 17.44 22.24 -5.04
N ASP A 96 16.26 21.81 -5.44
CA ASP A 96 15.59 22.31 -6.62
C ASP A 96 14.77 23.55 -6.23
N PRO A 97 15.05 24.75 -6.74
CA PRO A 97 14.38 25.97 -6.30
C PRO A 97 12.85 25.90 -6.34
N GLU A 98 12.28 25.28 -7.38
CA GLU A 98 10.83 25.14 -7.55
C GLU A 98 10.23 24.21 -6.47
N THR A 99 10.71 22.97 -6.40
CA THR A 99 10.12 22.00 -5.45
C THR A 99 10.56 22.20 -4.01
N ALA A 100 11.72 22.82 -3.76
CA ALA A 100 12.16 23.22 -2.42
C ALA A 100 11.23 24.30 -1.84
N ALA A 101 10.81 25.27 -2.65
CA ALA A 101 9.81 26.26 -2.23
C ALA A 101 8.48 25.60 -1.87
N VAL A 102 8.04 24.61 -2.65
CA VAL A 102 6.84 23.83 -2.34
C VAL A 102 6.99 23.04 -1.03
N VAL A 103 8.17 22.44 -0.77
CA VAL A 103 8.43 21.76 0.52
C VAL A 103 8.32 22.74 1.68
N ARG A 104 8.93 23.93 1.58
CA ARG A 104 8.87 24.97 2.61
C ARG A 104 7.43 25.42 2.87
N MET A 105 6.64 25.64 1.81
CA MET A 105 5.21 25.95 1.90
C MET A 105 4.44 24.85 2.64
N ILE A 106 4.61 23.58 2.24
CA ILE A 106 3.94 22.45 2.89
C ILE A 106 4.29 22.37 4.39
N VAL A 107 5.55 22.61 4.75
CA VAL A 107 6.02 22.57 6.14
C VAL A 107 5.32 23.67 6.95
N GLU A 108 5.25 24.89 6.42
CA GLU A 108 4.54 26.00 7.04
C GLU A 108 3.05 25.70 7.20
N ASP A 109 2.40 25.18 6.18
CA ASP A 109 0.99 24.76 6.23
C ASP A 109 0.74 23.70 7.31
N VAL A 110 1.67 22.77 7.49
CA VAL A 110 1.60 21.80 8.57
C VAL A 110 1.71 22.52 9.92
N HIS A 111 2.62 23.47 10.10
CA HIS A 111 2.75 24.22 11.35
C HIS A 111 1.53 25.10 11.66
N THR A 112 0.89 25.69 10.64
CA THR A 112 -0.32 26.52 10.82
C THR A 112 -1.58 25.72 11.17
N GLY A 113 -1.54 24.40 11.04
CA GLY A 113 -2.66 23.52 11.44
C GLY A 113 -3.36 22.81 10.29
N LEU A 114 -2.97 23.05 9.03
CA LEU A 114 -3.61 22.43 7.88
C LEU A 114 -3.41 20.91 7.90
N SER A 115 -4.48 20.19 7.59
CA SER A 115 -4.41 18.72 7.48
C SER A 115 -3.67 18.30 6.21
N LEU A 116 -2.95 17.18 6.26
CA LEU A 116 -2.28 16.62 5.06
C LEU A 116 -3.26 16.34 3.91
N ILE A 117 -4.55 16.14 4.20
CA ILE A 117 -5.58 15.99 3.16
C ILE A 117 -5.88 17.31 2.48
N ALA A 118 -5.97 18.41 3.25
CA ALA A 118 -6.19 19.75 2.72
C ALA A 118 -5.01 20.18 1.84
N ILE A 119 -3.78 20.05 2.36
CA ILE A 119 -2.56 20.36 1.62
C ILE A 119 -2.46 19.51 0.34
N ALA A 120 -2.78 18.21 0.41
CA ALA A 120 -2.78 17.36 -0.78
C ALA A 120 -3.79 17.84 -1.84
N ARG A 121 -4.96 18.35 -1.45
CA ARG A 121 -5.93 18.90 -2.41
C ARG A 121 -5.38 20.15 -3.07
N GLU A 122 -4.88 21.09 -2.28
CA GLU A 122 -4.30 22.33 -2.77
C GLU A 122 -3.15 22.09 -3.76
N LEU A 123 -2.23 21.17 -3.45
CA LEU A 123 -1.17 20.78 -4.37
C LEU A 123 -1.70 20.16 -5.68
N ASN A 124 -2.79 19.40 -5.61
CA ASN A 124 -3.41 18.83 -6.80
C ASN A 124 -4.14 19.87 -7.65
N ASP A 125 -4.76 20.86 -7.00
CA ASP A 125 -5.49 21.95 -7.63
C ASP A 125 -4.52 22.94 -8.31
N SER A 126 -3.36 23.17 -7.70
CA SER A 126 -2.22 23.92 -8.27
C SER A 126 -1.36 23.12 -9.27
N ASP A 127 -1.82 21.93 -9.67
CA ASP A 127 -1.16 21.02 -10.62
C ASP A 127 0.30 20.64 -10.29
N VAL A 128 0.65 20.63 -9.00
CA VAL A 128 1.97 20.21 -8.53
C VAL A 128 2.11 18.70 -8.71
N LEU A 129 3.10 18.27 -9.50
CA LEU A 129 3.36 16.85 -9.74
C LEU A 129 3.85 16.13 -8.48
N VAL A 130 3.36 14.89 -8.29
CA VAL A 130 3.93 14.01 -7.26
C VAL A 130 5.36 13.59 -7.62
N PRO A 131 6.19 13.16 -6.65
CA PRO A 131 7.61 12.89 -6.90
C PRO A 131 7.86 11.89 -8.03
N ARG A 132 7.03 10.85 -8.13
CA ARG A 132 7.10 9.83 -9.19
C ARG A 132 6.85 10.41 -10.58
N ASP A 133 5.80 11.22 -10.73
CA ASP A 133 5.44 11.81 -12.02
C ASP A 133 6.43 12.89 -12.43
N ARG A 134 6.91 13.70 -11.47
CA ARG A 134 8.00 14.64 -11.71
C ARG A 134 9.26 13.92 -12.22
N HIS A 135 9.64 12.82 -11.57
CA HIS A 135 10.80 12.03 -12.00
C HIS A 135 10.61 11.43 -13.40
N ALA A 136 9.42 10.92 -13.72
CA ALA A 136 9.10 10.47 -15.08
C ALA A 136 9.23 11.61 -16.10
N ARG A 137 8.68 12.79 -15.79
CA ARG A 137 8.77 13.99 -16.63
C ARG A 137 10.23 14.41 -16.88
N LEU A 138 11.06 14.44 -15.84
CA LEU A 138 12.49 14.76 -15.96
C LEU A 138 13.27 13.74 -16.81
N GLN A 139 12.76 12.51 -16.94
CA GLN A 139 13.33 11.47 -17.80
C GLN A 139 12.72 11.45 -19.21
N GLY A 140 11.85 12.40 -19.56
CA GLY A 140 11.14 12.40 -20.85
C GLY A 140 10.12 11.26 -20.99
N ARG A 141 9.66 10.70 -19.87
CA ARG A 141 8.67 9.61 -19.82
C ARG A 141 7.28 10.15 -19.51
N PRO A 142 6.20 9.52 -19.99
CA PRO A 142 4.84 9.93 -19.66
C PRO A 142 4.58 9.82 -18.16
N THR A 143 3.73 10.71 -17.65
CA THR A 143 3.26 10.68 -16.25
C THR A 143 2.29 9.52 -16.03
N GLY A 144 2.07 9.17 -14.76
CA GLY A 144 1.10 8.15 -14.39
C GLY A 144 1.59 6.72 -14.68
N GLY A 145 0.69 5.89 -15.18
CA GLY A 145 0.90 4.47 -15.47
C GLY A 145 0.01 3.54 -14.65
N ARG A 146 0.25 2.25 -14.80
CA ARG A 146 -0.62 1.21 -14.21
C ARG A 146 -0.37 1.04 -12.72
N ARG A 147 -1.43 1.07 -11.92
CA ARG A 147 -1.39 0.80 -10.48
C ARG A 147 -2.66 0.10 -10.02
N HIS A 148 -2.51 -1.01 -9.30
CA HIS A 148 -3.65 -1.82 -8.81
C HIS A 148 -4.62 -2.20 -9.95
N GLY A 149 -4.07 -2.61 -11.10
CA GLY A 149 -4.84 -3.05 -12.27
C GLY A 149 -5.49 -1.93 -13.09
N ARG A 150 -5.41 -0.66 -12.64
CA ARG A 150 -5.99 0.51 -13.34
C ARG A 150 -4.91 1.41 -13.92
N ASP A 151 -5.22 2.05 -15.03
CA ASP A 151 -4.37 3.05 -15.67
C ASP A 151 -4.72 4.44 -15.17
N PHE A 152 -3.68 5.24 -14.96
CA PHE A 152 -3.78 6.62 -14.52
C PHE A 152 -2.95 7.49 -15.46
N GLU A 153 -3.51 8.58 -15.95
CA GLU A 153 -2.77 9.58 -16.73
C GLU A 153 -1.75 10.35 -15.86
N ARG A 154 -2.11 10.55 -14.59
CA ARG A 154 -1.27 11.14 -13.56
C ARG A 154 -1.62 10.59 -12.19
N PHE A 155 -0.63 10.48 -11.33
CA PHE A 155 -0.83 10.25 -9.90
C PHE A 155 -1.09 11.58 -9.19
N ARG A 156 -1.90 11.51 -8.13
CA ARG A 156 -2.30 12.67 -7.33
C ARG A 156 -1.65 12.63 -5.96
N TRP A 157 -1.42 13.81 -5.39
CA TRP A 157 -1.03 13.94 -3.99
C TRP A 157 -2.11 13.33 -3.11
N THR A 158 -1.67 12.55 -2.14
CA THR A 158 -2.52 11.97 -1.09
C THR A 158 -1.86 12.25 0.24
N SER A 159 -2.63 12.23 1.33
CA SER A 159 -2.07 12.37 2.69
C SER A 159 -0.97 11.34 2.98
N GLY A 160 -1.10 10.12 2.46
CA GLY A 160 -0.07 9.09 2.57
C GLY A 160 1.20 9.39 1.79
N THR A 161 1.09 10.00 0.60
CA THR A 161 2.26 10.40 -0.19
C THR A 161 2.97 11.59 0.46
N LEU A 162 2.21 12.60 0.90
CA LEU A 162 2.75 13.73 1.66
C LEU A 162 3.43 13.25 2.94
N SER A 163 2.79 12.37 3.70
CA SER A 163 3.38 11.83 4.92
C SER A 163 4.71 11.13 4.66
N LYS A 164 4.87 10.40 3.55
CA LYS A 164 6.15 9.78 3.18
C LYS A 164 7.22 10.80 2.85
N VAL A 165 6.87 11.90 2.18
CA VAL A 165 7.81 12.99 1.86
C VAL A 165 8.23 13.70 3.14
N LEU A 166 7.28 14.13 3.97
CA LEU A 166 7.53 14.92 5.17
C LEU A 166 8.22 14.14 6.29
N ARG A 167 8.08 12.82 6.33
CA ARG A 167 8.78 11.96 7.29
C ARG A 167 10.14 11.47 6.79
N SER A 168 10.53 11.82 5.56
CA SER A 168 11.79 11.35 4.99
C SER A 168 12.97 12.15 5.56
N PRO A 169 13.99 11.48 6.14
CA PRO A 169 15.22 12.16 6.56
C PRO A 169 15.98 12.84 5.42
N SER A 170 15.65 12.52 4.16
CA SER A 170 16.22 13.20 3.00
C SER A 170 15.90 14.70 2.96
N LEU A 171 14.90 15.20 3.70
CA LEU A 171 14.70 16.66 3.87
C LEU A 171 15.86 17.35 4.59
N MET A 172 16.58 16.65 5.47
CA MET A 172 17.83 17.12 6.09
C MET A 172 19.07 16.84 5.22
N GLY A 173 18.88 16.44 3.96
CA GLY A 173 19.99 16.07 3.08
C GLY A 173 20.62 14.71 3.40
N HIS A 174 19.99 13.92 4.29
CA HIS A 174 20.51 12.61 4.68
C HIS A 174 20.36 11.58 3.54
N ARG A 175 21.41 10.79 3.34
CA ARG A 175 21.37 9.56 2.56
C ARG A 175 20.52 8.54 3.31
N THR A 176 19.54 7.94 2.65
CA THR A 176 18.66 6.92 3.25
C THR A 176 18.78 5.57 2.57
N HIS A 177 18.65 4.49 3.35
CA HIS A 177 18.59 3.11 2.88
C HIS A 177 17.60 2.32 3.74
N GLY A 178 16.66 1.61 3.13
CA GLY A 178 15.61 0.89 3.88
C GLY A 178 14.73 1.78 4.77
N GLY A 179 14.63 3.08 4.47
CA GLY A 179 13.91 4.05 5.28
C GLY A 179 14.67 4.63 6.47
N GLN A 180 15.94 4.23 6.66
CA GLN A 180 16.80 4.73 7.74
C GLN A 180 17.92 5.61 7.18
N THR A 181 18.38 6.56 8.00
CA THR A 181 19.57 7.38 7.69
C THR A 181 20.81 6.49 7.67
N VAL A 182 21.57 6.56 6.57
CA VAL A 182 22.89 5.94 6.49
C VAL A 182 23.84 6.76 7.35
N ARG A 183 24.60 6.09 8.22
CA ARG A 183 25.59 6.70 9.09
C ARG A 183 26.99 6.23 8.71
N ASP A 184 27.98 7.10 8.94
CA ASP A 184 29.38 6.77 8.74
C ASP A 184 29.97 5.99 9.94
N ALA A 185 31.29 5.76 9.92
CA ALA A 185 31.98 5.01 10.96
C ALA A 185 31.94 5.67 12.36
N ILE A 186 31.73 6.99 12.43
CA ILE A 186 31.62 7.74 13.69
C ILE A 186 30.16 7.95 14.11
N GLY A 187 29.20 7.41 13.34
CA GLY A 187 27.77 7.52 13.61
C GLY A 187 27.13 8.81 13.10
N ALA A 188 27.86 9.67 12.38
CA ALA A 188 27.29 10.88 11.80
C ALA A 188 26.45 10.55 10.54
N PRO A 189 25.35 11.28 10.26
CA PRO A 189 24.57 11.10 9.05
C PRO A 189 25.42 11.36 7.79
N VAL A 190 25.40 10.41 6.86
CA VAL A 190 26.01 10.64 5.54
C VAL A 190 25.08 11.54 4.73
N LEU A 191 25.60 12.67 4.27
CA LEU A 191 24.83 13.61 3.45
C LEU A 191 24.91 13.24 1.97
N ILE A 192 23.77 13.33 1.29
CA ILE A 192 23.67 13.21 -0.17
C ILE A 192 23.61 14.58 -0.86
N GLY A 193 23.29 15.62 -0.10
CA GLY A 193 23.05 16.97 -0.60
C GLY A 193 22.87 17.98 0.52
N GLN A 194 22.73 19.26 0.14
CA GLN A 194 22.46 20.34 1.08
C GLN A 194 21.09 20.15 1.75
N PRO A 195 20.98 20.30 3.09
CA PRO A 195 19.71 20.18 3.80
C PRO A 195 18.67 21.21 3.32
N LEU A 196 17.44 20.76 3.11
CA LEU A 196 16.27 21.63 2.90
C LEU A 196 15.72 22.16 4.21
N LEU A 197 15.84 21.39 5.30
CA LEU A 197 15.41 21.73 6.65
C LEU A 197 16.57 21.48 7.62
N SER A 198 16.70 22.30 8.66
CA SER A 198 17.61 22.00 9.77
C SER A 198 17.11 20.79 10.58
N ASP A 199 17.97 20.22 11.41
CA ASP A 199 17.58 19.15 12.33
C ASP A 199 16.44 19.60 13.25
N GLU A 200 16.47 20.84 13.76
CA GLU A 200 15.43 21.40 14.62
C GLU A 200 14.11 21.58 13.88
N GLU A 201 14.14 22.14 12.66
CA GLU A 201 12.95 22.30 11.82
C GLU A 201 12.32 20.95 11.51
N PHE A 202 13.14 19.95 11.16
CA PHE A 202 12.66 18.61 10.86
C PHE A 202 12.06 17.91 12.08
N GLN A 203 12.71 18.02 13.24
CA GLN A 203 12.21 17.47 14.52
C GLN A 203 10.88 18.11 14.92
N ALA A 204 10.76 19.45 14.78
CA ALA A 204 9.51 20.16 15.04
C ALA A 204 8.38 19.68 14.14
N LEU A 205 8.67 19.48 12.85
CA LEU A 205 7.73 18.90 11.89
C LEU A 205 7.30 17.48 12.31
N GLN A 206 8.25 16.60 12.66
CA GLN A 206 7.93 15.23 13.10
C GLN A 206 7.02 15.25 14.33
N HIS A 207 7.32 16.10 15.31
CA HIS A 207 6.52 16.23 16.53
C HIS A 207 5.05 16.62 16.22
N VAL A 208 4.83 17.57 15.30
CA VAL A 208 3.48 17.95 14.87
C VAL A 208 2.77 16.79 14.16
N LEU A 209 3.47 16.07 13.27
CA LEU A 209 2.91 14.93 12.55
C LEU A 209 2.56 13.77 13.50
N ASP A 210 3.38 13.53 14.51
CA ASP A 210 3.20 12.44 15.45
C ASP A 210 2.12 12.74 16.49
N ALA A 211 2.01 13.98 16.96
CA ALA A 211 0.88 14.42 17.78
C ALA A 211 -0.47 14.21 17.05
N ARG A 212 -0.50 14.44 15.73
CA ARG A 212 -1.69 14.20 14.88
C ARG A 212 -1.98 12.71 14.67
N SER A 213 -0.96 11.87 14.51
CA SER A 213 -1.18 10.41 14.41
C SER A 213 -1.56 9.80 15.75
N ASN A 214 -1.00 10.27 16.85
CA ASN A 214 -1.26 9.74 18.19
C ASN A 214 -2.66 10.11 18.69
N SER A 215 -3.15 11.32 18.37
CA SER A 215 -4.54 11.70 18.64
C SER A 215 -5.59 10.92 17.83
N THR A 216 -5.18 10.28 16.72
CA THR A 216 -6.04 9.41 15.90
C THR A 216 -5.82 7.91 16.15
N CYS A 217 -4.72 7.51 16.80
CA CYS A 217 -4.47 6.17 17.29
C CYS A 217 -5.20 5.92 18.63
N ARG A 218 -6.54 5.90 18.59
CA ARG A 218 -7.19 4.86 19.40
C ARG A 218 -6.69 3.53 18.84
N PRO A 219 -6.31 2.55 19.68
CA PRO A 219 -6.03 1.21 19.17
C PRO A 219 -7.19 0.86 18.24
N ARG A 220 -6.86 0.44 17.02
CA ARG A 220 -7.87 -0.15 16.12
C ARG A 220 -8.35 -1.40 16.83
N SER A 221 -9.30 -1.25 17.76
CA SER A 221 -10.13 -2.37 18.13
C SER A 221 -10.74 -2.81 16.82
N ARG A 222 -10.55 -4.08 16.45
CA ARG A 222 -11.41 -4.68 15.45
C ARG A 222 -12.82 -4.32 15.91
N SER A 223 -13.55 -3.59 15.07
CA SER A 223 -14.91 -3.21 15.42
C SER A 223 -15.65 -4.51 15.73
N THR A 224 -16.04 -4.68 16.99
CA THR A 224 -16.87 -5.78 17.49
C THR A 224 -18.33 -5.62 17.05
N ALA A 225 -18.62 -4.60 16.24
CA ALA A 225 -19.95 -4.32 15.77
C ALA A 225 -20.43 -5.46 14.85
N LEU A 226 -21.62 -5.97 15.16
CA LEU A 226 -22.17 -7.23 14.69
C LEU A 226 -22.14 -7.36 13.15
N LEU A 227 -22.39 -6.27 12.43
CA LEU A 227 -22.56 -6.28 10.97
C LEU A 227 -21.32 -5.84 10.19
N THR A 228 -20.17 -5.74 10.85
CA THR A 228 -18.92 -5.40 10.17
C THR A 228 -18.51 -6.52 9.20
N GLY A 229 -18.66 -6.27 7.90
CA GLY A 229 -18.41 -7.25 6.84
C GLY A 229 -19.67 -7.93 6.28
N ILE A 230 -20.82 -7.74 6.93
CA ILE A 230 -22.14 -8.24 6.55
C ILE A 230 -22.99 -7.13 5.90
N ALA A 231 -22.81 -5.89 6.33
CA ALA A 231 -23.52 -4.73 5.79
C ALA A 231 -22.87 -4.17 4.51
N HIS A 232 -23.68 -3.95 3.48
CA HIS A 232 -23.28 -3.45 2.17
C HIS A 232 -24.10 -2.22 1.75
N CYS A 233 -23.44 -1.28 1.07
CA CYS A 233 -24.09 -0.15 0.43
C CYS A 233 -24.61 -0.58 -0.95
N SER A 234 -25.90 -0.39 -1.23
CA SER A 234 -26.46 -0.65 -2.57
C SER A 234 -25.85 0.24 -3.66
N GLY A 235 -25.49 1.49 -3.34
CA GLY A 235 -25.03 2.46 -4.32
C GLY A 235 -23.70 2.11 -4.98
N CYS A 236 -22.75 1.57 -4.22
CA CYS A 236 -21.43 1.17 -4.74
C CYS A 236 -21.11 -0.32 -4.57
N GLY A 237 -22.04 -1.11 -4.02
CA GLY A 237 -21.82 -2.52 -3.65
C GLY A 237 -20.83 -2.75 -2.50
N GLY A 238 -20.12 -1.71 -2.07
CA GLY A 238 -19.04 -1.78 -1.10
C GLY A 238 -19.51 -2.09 0.32
N ARG A 239 -18.62 -2.73 1.10
CA ARG A 239 -18.82 -2.98 2.53
C ARG A 239 -18.96 -1.66 3.30
N MET A 240 -19.91 -1.63 4.23
CA MET A 240 -20.10 -0.52 5.16
C MET A 240 -19.17 -0.68 6.37
N TYR A 241 -18.83 0.42 7.03
CA TYR A 241 -18.04 0.40 8.26
C TYR A 241 -18.84 1.01 9.40
N PHE A 242 -18.57 0.54 10.61
CA PHE A 242 -19.18 1.06 11.83
C PHE A 242 -18.45 2.34 12.28
N ALA A 243 -19.21 3.42 12.44
CA ALA A 243 -18.74 4.69 12.94
C ALA A 243 -19.34 4.95 14.33
N THR A 244 -18.48 5.08 15.34
CA THR A 244 -18.90 5.44 16.71
C THR A 244 -19.30 6.91 16.78
N ARG A 245 -20.34 7.22 17.56
CA ARG A 245 -20.77 8.59 17.88
C ARG A 245 -20.42 8.87 19.34
N LYS A 246 -19.84 10.04 19.64
CA LYS A 246 -19.48 10.40 21.03
C LYS A 246 -20.70 10.74 21.91
N SER A 247 -21.80 11.20 21.28
CA SER A 247 -22.98 11.75 21.95
C SER A 247 -24.14 10.76 22.10
N HIS A 248 -24.01 9.53 21.58
CA HIS A 248 -25.08 8.55 21.57
C HIS A 248 -24.57 7.16 21.94
N PRO A 249 -25.40 6.31 22.59
CA PRO A 249 -25.03 4.94 22.94
C PRO A 249 -24.92 4.02 21.72
N TYR A 250 -25.38 4.47 20.55
CA TYR A 250 -25.35 3.73 19.28
C TYR A 250 -24.38 4.36 18.27
N GLY A 251 -23.90 3.54 17.32
CA GLY A 251 -23.12 3.98 16.17
C GLY A 251 -23.96 4.08 14.90
N ASP A 252 -23.29 4.32 13.78
CA ASP A 252 -23.89 4.25 12.44
C ASP A 252 -23.06 3.31 11.56
N TYR A 253 -23.72 2.48 10.76
CA TYR A 253 -23.08 1.83 9.61
C TYR A 253 -23.14 2.80 8.43
N VAL A 254 -21.98 3.11 7.84
CA VAL A 254 -21.85 4.09 6.76
C VAL A 254 -21.05 3.55 5.58
N CYS A 255 -21.39 4.03 4.39
CA CYS A 255 -20.66 3.71 3.16
C CYS A 255 -19.18 4.11 3.27
N ARG A 256 -18.26 3.20 2.91
CA ARG A 256 -16.81 3.43 2.99
C ARG A 256 -16.21 4.10 1.75
N ALA A 257 -16.98 4.40 0.70
CA ALA A 257 -16.46 4.92 -0.57
C ALA A 257 -15.60 6.18 -0.38
N THR A 258 -16.10 7.19 0.33
CA THR A 258 -15.36 8.43 0.61
C THR A 258 -14.07 8.17 1.38
N ALA A 259 -14.09 7.26 2.36
CA ALA A 259 -12.90 6.87 3.11
C ALA A 259 -11.88 6.06 2.27
N ARG A 260 -12.31 5.47 1.15
CA ARG A 260 -11.43 4.84 0.14
C ARG A 260 -10.94 5.81 -0.94
N GLY A 261 -11.39 7.07 -0.92
CA GLY A 261 -11.13 8.03 -1.99
C GLY A 261 -11.93 7.77 -3.26
N GLU A 262 -13.05 7.06 -3.15
CA GLU A 262 -13.98 6.77 -4.26
C GLU A 262 -15.26 7.61 -4.13
N VAL A 263 -15.89 7.93 -5.26
CA VAL A 263 -17.21 8.59 -5.29
C VAL A 263 -18.29 7.52 -5.40
N CYS A 264 -19.18 7.44 -4.40
CA CYS A 264 -20.37 6.58 -4.45
C CYS A 264 -21.53 7.35 -5.08
N PRO A 265 -22.26 6.78 -6.07
CA PRO A 265 -23.40 7.45 -6.68
C PRO A 265 -24.56 7.66 -5.69
N ALA A 266 -24.67 6.76 -4.70
CA ALA A 266 -25.77 6.74 -3.75
C ALA A 266 -25.30 6.28 -2.36
N PRO A 267 -24.56 7.12 -1.62
CA PRO A 267 -24.02 6.75 -0.32
C PRO A 267 -25.13 6.49 0.69
N ALA A 268 -25.08 5.31 1.31
CA ALA A 268 -26.05 4.88 2.32
C ALA A 268 -25.44 4.96 3.73
N GLY A 269 -26.31 5.20 4.71
CA GLY A 269 -26.02 5.06 6.13
C GLY A 269 -27.28 4.69 6.92
N MET A 270 -27.08 3.95 8.01
CA MET A 270 -28.14 3.49 8.91
C MET A 270 -27.63 3.42 10.36
N ARG A 271 -28.51 3.70 11.31
CA ARG A 271 -28.24 3.56 12.75
C ARG A 271 -27.95 2.11 13.10
N SER A 272 -26.99 1.87 13.99
CA SER A 272 -26.49 0.51 14.24
C SER A 272 -27.51 -0.41 14.87
N ASP A 273 -28.19 0.06 15.91
CA ASP A 273 -29.23 -0.68 16.65
C ASP A 273 -30.37 -1.15 15.74
N TRP A 274 -30.84 -0.30 14.85
CA TRP A 274 -31.87 -0.62 13.87
C TRP A 274 -31.43 -1.66 12.86
N LEU A 275 -30.23 -1.48 12.31
CA LEU A 275 -29.73 -2.41 11.30
C LEU A 275 -29.42 -3.77 11.92
N GLU A 276 -28.91 -3.79 13.15
CA GLU A 276 -28.61 -4.99 13.93
C GLU A 276 -29.90 -5.74 14.30
N ALA A 277 -30.90 -5.05 14.87
CA ALA A 277 -32.19 -5.65 15.19
C ALA A 277 -32.87 -6.23 13.95
N TYR A 278 -32.93 -5.48 12.84
CA TYR A 278 -33.49 -5.98 11.58
C TYR A 278 -32.76 -7.23 11.08
N THR A 279 -31.42 -7.22 11.11
CA THR A 279 -30.64 -8.35 10.62
C THR A 279 -30.84 -9.59 11.49
N VAL A 280 -30.86 -9.41 12.81
CA VAL A 280 -31.13 -10.49 13.78
C VAL A 280 -32.53 -11.08 13.58
N ASP A 281 -33.56 -10.24 13.44
CA ASP A 281 -34.93 -10.71 13.24
C ASP A 281 -35.09 -11.49 11.93
N ARG A 282 -34.49 -10.98 10.85
CA ARG A 282 -34.51 -11.67 9.54
C ARG A 282 -33.70 -12.95 9.56
N TYR A 283 -32.58 -12.98 10.27
CA TYR A 283 -31.77 -14.18 10.44
C TYR A 283 -32.53 -15.26 11.22
N ARG A 284 -33.17 -14.90 12.34
CA ARG A 284 -34.00 -15.83 13.14
C ARG A 284 -35.16 -16.40 12.33
N ALA A 285 -35.84 -15.55 11.57
CA ALA A 285 -36.95 -15.97 10.71
C ALA A 285 -36.52 -16.91 9.58
N ALA A 286 -35.31 -16.74 9.03
CA ALA A 286 -34.83 -17.51 7.89
C ALA A 286 -34.06 -18.79 8.27
N ALA A 287 -33.32 -18.78 9.39
CA ALA A 287 -32.46 -19.89 9.79
C ALA A 287 -33.16 -20.92 10.71
N THR A 288 -34.42 -20.70 11.09
CA THR A 288 -35.14 -21.48 12.13
C THR A 288 -34.28 -21.67 13.39
N ALA A 289 -33.44 -20.67 13.70
CA ALA A 289 -32.41 -20.77 14.73
C ALA A 289 -33.02 -20.57 16.12
N THR A 290 -32.62 -21.43 17.06
CA THR A 290 -32.94 -21.34 18.50
C THR A 290 -32.48 -20.01 19.09
N ASP A 291 -33.03 -19.64 20.25
CA ASP A 291 -32.85 -18.38 21.00
C ASP A 291 -31.40 -18.06 21.48
N ALA A 292 -30.39 -18.67 20.86
CA ALA A 292 -28.99 -18.42 21.12
C ALA A 292 -28.59 -17.00 20.66
N ALA A 293 -27.60 -16.43 21.36
CA ALA A 293 -27.02 -15.13 21.00
C ALA A 293 -26.37 -15.20 19.62
N ILE A 294 -26.83 -14.36 18.69
CA ILE A 294 -26.28 -14.29 17.33
C ILE A 294 -24.95 -13.54 17.36
N SER A 295 -23.87 -14.25 17.06
CA SER A 295 -22.54 -13.66 16.91
C SER A 295 -22.29 -13.20 15.47
N ARG A 296 -21.27 -12.35 15.32
CA ARG A 296 -20.81 -11.88 14.01
C ARG A 296 -20.26 -13.03 13.16
N GLU A 297 -19.56 -13.95 13.79
CA GLU A 297 -18.94 -15.13 13.17
C GLU A 297 -20.01 -16.02 12.55
N LEU A 298 -21.11 -16.28 13.28
CA LEU A 298 -22.24 -17.04 12.80
C LEU A 298 -22.91 -16.40 11.57
N LEU A 299 -23.09 -15.07 11.59
CA LEU A 299 -23.64 -14.34 10.44
C LEU A 299 -22.72 -14.39 9.21
N LEU A 300 -21.41 -14.40 9.40
CA LEU A 300 -20.46 -14.52 8.29
C LEU A 300 -20.45 -15.94 7.71
N GLU A 301 -20.46 -16.97 8.56
CA GLU A 301 -20.46 -18.39 8.16
C GLU A 301 -21.73 -18.79 7.42
N SER A 302 -22.88 -18.25 7.85
CA SER A 302 -24.17 -18.44 7.17
C SER A 302 -24.31 -17.63 5.87
N GLY A 303 -23.29 -16.87 5.48
CA GLY A 303 -23.35 -16.01 4.30
C GLY A 303 -24.39 -14.90 4.41
N ALA A 304 -24.77 -14.50 5.63
CA ALA A 304 -25.74 -13.45 5.84
C ALA A 304 -25.22 -12.12 5.27
N ARG A 305 -26.10 -11.43 4.55
CA ARG A 305 -25.80 -10.15 3.93
C ARG A 305 -26.99 -9.21 4.06
N VAL A 306 -26.72 -8.00 4.52
CA VAL A 306 -27.71 -6.91 4.57
C VAL A 306 -27.26 -5.78 3.66
N VAL A 307 -28.14 -5.38 2.75
CA VAL A 307 -27.91 -4.29 1.79
C VAL A 307 -28.75 -3.10 2.21
N VAL A 308 -28.10 -1.94 2.31
CA VAL A 308 -28.72 -0.67 2.71
C VAL A 308 -28.81 0.24 1.50
N THR A 309 -30.03 0.72 1.21
CA THR A 309 -30.26 1.72 0.16
C THR A 309 -30.04 3.16 0.63
N LYS A 310 -29.76 4.03 -0.35
CA LYS A 310 -29.56 5.46 -0.10
C LYS A 310 -30.76 5.99 0.66
N GLY A 311 -30.46 6.72 1.71
CA GLY A 311 -31.44 7.52 2.42
C GLY A 311 -30.75 8.29 3.51
N ARG A 312 -31.49 9.21 4.12
CA ARG A 312 -30.90 10.30 4.89
C ARG A 312 -30.16 9.78 6.12
N CYS A 313 -28.85 10.02 6.16
CA CYS A 313 -28.06 10.03 7.38
C CYS A 313 -28.40 11.31 8.19
N GLY A 314 -29.66 11.51 8.58
CA GLY A 314 -30.16 12.82 9.00
C GLY A 314 -29.80 13.16 10.44
N GLY A 315 -28.85 14.07 10.68
CA GLY A 315 -28.49 14.59 12.02
C GLY A 315 -29.54 15.46 12.72
N GLY A 316 -30.84 15.27 12.42
CA GLY A 316 -31.95 16.06 12.97
C GLY A 316 -33.02 15.20 13.68
N PRO A 317 -34.08 15.82 14.25
CA PRO A 317 -35.09 15.15 15.07
C PRO A 317 -35.88 14.04 14.35
N ALA A 318 -35.93 14.07 13.02
CA ALA A 318 -36.51 13.00 12.20
C ALA A 318 -35.76 11.65 12.30
N ARG A 319 -34.56 11.60 12.92
CA ARG A 319 -33.79 10.36 13.19
C ARG A 319 -34.38 9.50 14.32
N LEU A 320 -35.45 9.97 14.97
CA LEU A 320 -36.20 9.24 16.00
C LEU A 320 -37.45 8.54 15.45
N ALA A 321 -37.90 8.90 14.24
CA ALA A 321 -38.88 8.09 13.51
C ALA A 321 -38.21 6.77 13.15
N GLY A 322 -38.81 5.65 13.51
CA GLY A 322 -38.21 4.30 13.53
C GLY A 322 -37.56 3.81 12.22
N PRO A 323 -37.05 2.56 12.20
CA PRO A 323 -36.29 2.05 11.07
C PRO A 323 -37.13 2.03 9.79
N ASP A 324 -36.68 2.74 8.76
CA ASP A 324 -37.24 2.64 7.41
C ASP A 324 -36.77 1.33 6.77
N THR A 325 -37.49 0.24 7.08
CA THR A 325 -37.18 -1.13 6.63
C THR A 325 -37.32 -1.29 5.13
N SER A 326 -38.05 -0.41 4.44
CA SER A 326 -38.15 -0.39 2.96
C SER A 326 -36.79 -0.20 2.28
N ARG A 327 -35.80 0.31 3.03
CA ARG A 327 -34.43 0.55 2.57
C ARG A 327 -33.47 -0.62 2.81
N LEU A 328 -33.95 -1.72 3.38
CA LEU A 328 -33.13 -2.83 3.82
C LEU A 328 -33.49 -4.12 3.09
N ALA A 329 -32.52 -4.72 2.42
CA ALA A 329 -32.66 -6.06 1.85
C ALA A 329 -31.74 -7.03 2.59
N PHE A 330 -32.27 -8.19 2.99
CA PHE A 330 -31.51 -9.24 3.67
C PHE A 330 -31.50 -10.50 2.82
N THR A 331 -30.34 -11.13 2.71
CA THR A 331 -30.13 -12.39 1.99
C THR A 331 -29.25 -13.32 2.81
N LEU A 332 -29.52 -14.62 2.76
CA LEU A 332 -28.61 -15.67 3.23
C LEU A 332 -27.95 -16.32 2.02
N GLY A 333 -26.68 -16.69 2.16
CA GLY A 333 -26.02 -17.55 1.17
C GLY A 333 -26.52 -18.98 1.30
N GLU A 334 -26.52 -19.74 0.20
CA GLU A 334 -26.51 -21.19 0.34
C GLU A 334 -25.25 -21.60 1.11
N PRO A 335 -25.31 -22.58 2.03
CA PRO A 335 -24.14 -23.02 2.75
C PRO A 335 -23.10 -23.48 1.73
N SER A 336 -22.02 -22.71 1.57
CA SER A 336 -20.98 -23.09 0.63
C SER A 336 -20.44 -24.44 1.08
N ALA A 337 -20.60 -25.46 0.24
CA ALA A 337 -19.90 -26.72 0.38
C ALA A 337 -18.44 -26.41 0.71
N ARG A 338 -17.98 -26.97 1.83
CA ARG A 338 -16.59 -26.88 2.28
C ARG A 338 -15.69 -27.10 1.06
N VAL A 339 -14.95 -26.06 0.68
CA VAL A 339 -13.75 -26.26 -0.13
C VAL A 339 -12.80 -26.99 0.81
N GLU A 340 -12.73 -28.31 0.66
CA GLU A 340 -11.68 -29.13 1.23
C GLU A 340 -10.34 -28.48 0.92
N ALA A 341 -9.57 -28.26 1.97
CA ALA A 341 -8.18 -27.88 1.88
C ALA A 341 -7.45 -28.97 1.10
N ALA A 342 -7.18 -28.71 -0.19
CA ALA A 342 -6.07 -29.35 -0.86
C ALA A 342 -4.81 -28.66 -0.36
N GLU A 343 -4.12 -29.33 0.57
CA GLU A 343 -2.68 -29.22 0.72
C GLU A 343 -2.04 -29.26 -0.67
N PHE A 344 -1.25 -28.23 -1.02
CA PHE A 344 0.05 -28.33 -1.69
C PHE A 344 0.72 -26.95 -1.67
#